data_AF-A0AAE0WV34-F1
#
_entry.id   AF-A0AAE0WV34-F1
#
_cell.length_a   1.000
_cell.length_b   1.000
_cell.length_c   1.000
_cell.angle_alpha   90.00
_cell.angle_beta   90.00
_cell.angle_gamma   90.00
#
_symmetry.space_group_name_H-M   'P 1'
#
loop_
_entity.id
_entity.type
_entity.pdbx_description
1 polymer ?
#
loop_
_entity_poly.entity_id
_entity_poly.type
_entity_poly.pdbx_seq_one_letter_code
_entity_poly.pdbx_strand_id
1 'polypeptide(L)'
;MSTSRREREPTAGPDAGPQPPYPLRLDGKVIKGFGRGSSELGIPTANIPISGLSVGGHSDVESGVYYGWAGLSPSETLTRSPPHERSRYTHLPTSLHEPLLHVSGSKAAITESGAVYPMVMSIGWNPYYKNTVRSVEVHVMHDFAQDFYGSHMNLAILGYIRPELDYVSKEKLIEDIVTDIEVAGRSLARDKYMEFRNDPYLLQFEGKGEVGS
;
A
#
# COMPACT_ATOMS: atom_id res chain seq x y z
N MET A 1 -20.10 12.06 20.19
CA MET A 1 -19.70 13.45 19.88
C MET A 1 -19.13 13.42 18.48
N SER A 2 -19.78 14.10 17.53
CA SER A 2 -19.34 14.16 16.13
C SER A 2 -18.03 14.94 16.08
N THR A 3 -16.93 14.24 15.81
CA THR A 3 -15.66 14.90 15.49
C THR A 3 -15.88 15.68 14.20
N SER A 4 -15.86 17.01 14.30
CA SER A 4 -15.77 17.89 13.13
C SER A 4 -14.60 17.38 12.27
N ARG A 5 -14.92 16.93 11.05
CA ARG A 5 -13.94 16.45 10.06
C ARG A 5 -13.05 17.63 9.72
N ARG A 6 -11.89 17.73 10.38
CA ARG A 6 -10.89 18.75 10.06
C ARG A 6 -10.54 18.63 8.58
N GLU A 7 -10.31 19.78 7.94
CA GLU A 7 -9.76 19.81 6.60
C GLU A 7 -8.46 19.00 6.59
N ARG A 8 -8.34 18.05 5.67
CA ARG A 8 -7.18 17.15 5.62
C ARG A 8 -6.01 17.89 4.99
N GLU A 9 -4.87 17.83 5.66
CA GLU A 9 -3.62 18.32 5.11
C GLU A 9 -3.32 17.66 3.75
N PRO A 10 -2.79 18.39 2.77
CA PRO A 10 -2.53 17.86 1.43
C PRO A 10 -1.36 16.85 1.41
N THR A 11 -0.54 16.81 2.46
CA THR A 11 0.55 15.85 2.64
C THR A 11 0.58 15.37 4.09
N ALA A 12 1.19 14.22 4.33
CA ALA A 12 1.35 13.63 5.65
C ALA A 12 2.84 13.45 5.98
N GLY A 13 3.23 13.60 7.25
CA GLY A 13 4.63 13.51 7.68
C GLY A 13 5.49 14.73 7.31
N PRO A 14 6.67 14.88 7.95
CA PRO A 14 7.47 16.09 7.86
C PRO A 14 8.27 16.18 6.55
N ASP A 15 8.52 17.41 6.09
CA ASP A 15 9.25 17.66 4.83
C ASP A 15 10.71 17.16 4.86
N ALA A 16 11.28 17.00 6.05
CA ALA A 16 12.62 16.43 6.24
C ALA A 16 12.70 14.91 5.91
N GLY A 17 11.56 14.24 5.68
CA GLY A 17 11.49 12.81 5.40
C GLY A 17 10.87 11.99 6.53
N PRO A 18 10.73 10.66 6.35
CA PRO A 18 10.24 9.77 7.40
C PRO A 18 11.05 9.92 8.69
N GLN A 19 10.37 9.99 9.84
CA GLN A 19 10.98 10.05 11.17
C GLN A 19 10.69 8.76 11.94
N PRO A 20 11.52 8.38 12.94
CA PRO A 20 11.24 7.23 13.79
C PRO A 20 9.78 7.22 14.29
N PRO A 21 9.07 6.08 14.19
CA PRO A 21 9.61 4.75 13.91
C PRO A 21 9.70 4.36 12.43
N TYR A 22 9.45 5.27 11.49
CA TYR A 22 9.51 4.99 10.05
C TYR A 22 10.97 4.99 9.52
N PRO A 23 11.29 4.17 8.50
CA PRO A 23 10.40 3.24 7.81
C PRO A 23 10.07 1.99 8.64
N LEU A 24 8.79 1.60 8.67
CA LEU A 24 8.41 0.28 9.18
C LEU A 24 8.41 -0.72 8.02
N ARG A 25 8.92 -1.92 8.27
CA ARG A 25 9.01 -2.99 7.27
C ARG A 25 8.01 -4.10 7.61
N LEU A 26 7.30 -4.55 6.58
CA LEU A 26 6.31 -5.63 6.66
C LEU A 26 6.34 -6.42 5.36
N ASP A 27 6.31 -7.75 5.43
CA ASP A 27 6.16 -8.56 4.24
C ASP A 27 5.31 -9.81 4.44
N GLY A 28 4.83 -10.37 3.35
CA GLY A 28 4.10 -11.63 3.36
C GLY A 28 3.42 -11.91 2.04
N LYS A 29 2.75 -13.06 1.98
CA LYS A 29 1.96 -13.44 0.83
C LYS A 29 0.64 -12.70 0.77
N VAL A 30 0.28 -12.27 -0.43
CA VAL A 30 -1.03 -11.70 -0.72
C VAL A 30 -2.08 -12.81 -0.67
N ILE A 31 -3.02 -12.70 0.26
CA ILE A 31 -4.14 -13.63 0.41
C ILE A 31 -5.47 -12.99 0.04
N LYS A 32 -6.48 -13.84 -0.21
CA LYS A 32 -7.87 -13.39 -0.36
C LYS A 32 -8.40 -12.89 0.99
N GLY A 33 -9.01 -11.70 0.97
CA GLY A 33 -9.75 -11.18 2.12
C GLY A 33 -11.13 -11.85 2.28
N PHE A 34 -11.90 -11.36 3.25
CA PHE A 34 -13.22 -11.92 3.63
C PHE A 34 -14.38 -11.41 2.76
N GLY A 35 -14.13 -11.02 1.51
CA GLY A 35 -15.19 -10.70 0.55
C GLY A 35 -15.97 -9.40 0.81
N ARG A 36 -15.38 -8.41 1.48
CA ARG A 36 -16.01 -7.09 1.69
C ARG A 36 -15.62 -6.10 0.59
N GLY A 37 -16.24 -6.24 -0.58
CA GLY A 37 -16.55 -5.17 -1.54
C GLY A 37 -15.48 -4.18 -2.04
N SER A 38 -14.22 -4.17 -1.61
CA SER A 38 -13.23 -3.14 -2.01
C SER A 38 -12.96 -3.15 -3.52
N SER A 39 -12.96 -4.34 -4.14
CA SER A 39 -12.94 -4.49 -5.60
C SER A 39 -14.18 -3.89 -6.27
N GLU A 40 -15.36 -3.98 -5.64
CA GLU A 40 -16.60 -3.34 -6.14
C GLU A 40 -16.61 -1.81 -5.92
N LEU A 41 -15.70 -1.28 -5.10
CA LEU A 41 -15.47 0.16 -4.95
C LEU A 41 -14.55 0.72 -6.05
N GLY A 42 -13.92 -0.15 -6.85
CA GLY A 42 -12.84 0.23 -7.76
C GLY A 42 -11.53 0.58 -7.05
N ILE A 43 -11.36 0.13 -5.80
CA ILE A 43 -10.15 0.34 -4.98
C ILE A 43 -9.75 -1.01 -4.35
N PRO A 44 -9.22 -1.95 -5.14
CA PRO A 44 -8.92 -3.31 -4.67
C PRO A 44 -7.82 -3.31 -3.61
N THR A 45 -7.97 -4.16 -2.58
CA THR A 45 -7.03 -4.25 -1.46
C THR A 45 -6.46 -5.66 -1.30
N ALA A 46 -5.13 -5.78 -1.34
CA ALA A 46 -4.39 -7.00 -1.01
C ALA A 46 -4.36 -7.21 0.51
N ASN A 47 -4.67 -8.41 0.98
CA ASN A 47 -4.58 -8.75 2.40
C ASN A 47 -3.23 -9.43 2.69
N ILE A 48 -2.57 -9.02 3.77
CA ILE A 48 -1.34 -9.66 4.26
C ILE A 48 -1.59 -10.19 5.67
N PRO A 49 -1.37 -11.50 5.95
CA PRO A 49 -1.53 -12.05 7.30
C PRO A 49 -0.53 -11.41 8.27
N ILE A 50 -1.00 -11.01 9.46
CA ILE A 50 -0.15 -10.38 10.49
C ILE A 50 0.40 -11.41 11.50
N SER A 51 0.02 -12.69 11.41
CA SER A 51 0.49 -13.73 12.32
C SER A 51 2.02 -13.86 12.28
N GLY A 52 2.69 -13.37 13.32
CA GLY A 52 4.15 -13.42 13.47
C GLY A 52 4.89 -12.11 13.15
N LEU A 53 4.19 -11.04 12.79
CA LEU A 53 4.83 -9.78 12.42
C LEU A 53 4.99 -8.82 13.60
N SER A 54 6.22 -8.73 14.09
CA SER A 54 6.69 -7.50 14.72
C SER A 54 6.82 -6.48 13.59
N VAL A 55 5.91 -5.51 13.50
CA VAL A 55 6.05 -4.40 12.55
C VAL A 55 7.27 -3.59 13.01
N GLY A 56 8.45 -3.90 12.46
CA GLY A 56 9.72 -3.34 12.92
C GLY A 56 10.03 -3.53 14.42
N GLY A 57 9.46 -4.55 15.09
CA GLY A 57 9.62 -4.71 16.56
C GLY A 57 8.64 -3.92 17.42
N HIS A 58 7.70 -3.18 16.83
CA HIS A 58 6.70 -2.38 17.53
C HIS A 58 5.38 -3.17 17.64
N SER A 59 4.97 -3.52 18.86
CA SER A 59 3.65 -4.11 19.14
C SER A 59 2.49 -3.10 19.07
N ASP A 60 2.83 -1.81 19.10
CA ASP A 60 1.88 -0.72 19.40
C ASP A 60 1.61 0.16 18.17
N VAL A 61 1.71 -0.39 16.96
CA VAL A 61 1.33 0.35 15.74
C VAL A 61 -0.15 0.72 15.81
N GLU A 62 -0.45 2.00 15.64
CA GLU A 62 -1.80 2.54 15.75
C GLU A 62 -2.71 1.98 14.66
N SER A 63 -3.99 1.76 14.96
CA SER A 63 -4.96 1.55 13.88
C SER A 63 -5.07 2.79 13.01
N GLY A 64 -5.18 2.61 11.70
CA GLY A 64 -5.41 3.73 10.79
C GLY A 64 -4.86 3.50 9.40
N VAL A 65 -4.79 4.60 8.66
CA VAL A 65 -4.32 4.64 7.27
C VAL A 65 -2.88 5.12 7.23
N TYR A 66 -2.05 4.41 6.49
CA TYR A 66 -0.63 4.65 6.30
C TYR A 66 -0.32 4.72 4.80
N TYR A 67 0.88 5.18 4.47
CA TYR A 67 1.38 5.23 3.10
C TYR A 67 2.83 4.76 3.00
N GLY A 68 3.25 4.39 1.80
CA GLY A 68 4.61 3.95 1.55
C GLY A 68 4.81 3.34 0.17
N TRP A 69 5.81 2.46 0.08
CA TRP A 69 6.13 1.70 -1.13
C TRP A 69 5.86 0.21 -0.92
N ALA A 70 5.34 -0.43 -1.96
CA ALA A 70 5.11 -1.87 -2.03
C ALA A 70 5.96 -2.47 -3.16
N GLY A 71 6.83 -3.42 -2.81
CA GLY A 71 7.51 -4.28 -3.76
C GLY A 71 6.74 -5.59 -3.94
N LEU A 72 6.44 -5.94 -5.19
CA LEU A 72 5.78 -7.18 -5.56
C LEU A 72 6.76 -8.12 -6.24
N SER A 73 6.78 -9.38 -5.82
CA SER A 73 7.59 -10.42 -6.43
C SER A 73 7.20 -10.64 -7.91
N PRO A 74 8.12 -11.13 -8.75
CA PRO A 74 7.80 -11.61 -10.09
C PRO A 74 6.54 -12.49 -10.11
N SER A 75 5.63 -12.19 -11.05
CA SER A 75 4.41 -12.97 -11.29
C SER A 75 3.89 -12.71 -12.71
N GLU A 76 3.01 -13.57 -13.21
CA GLU A 76 2.34 -13.37 -14.51
C GLU A 76 1.61 -12.01 -14.59
N THR A 77 1.07 -11.55 -13.45
CA THR A 77 0.38 -10.27 -13.33
C THR A 77 1.30 -9.10 -13.68
N LEU A 78 2.54 -9.11 -13.19
CA LEU A 78 3.54 -8.07 -13.51
C LEU A 78 3.94 -8.10 -14.99
N THR A 79 3.99 -9.29 -15.61
CA THR A 79 4.29 -9.44 -17.05
C THR A 79 3.20 -8.82 -17.95
N ARG A 80 1.93 -8.93 -17.53
CA ARG A 80 0.75 -8.43 -18.26
C ARG A 80 0.40 -6.98 -17.94
N SER A 81 0.84 -6.46 -16.79
CA SER A 81 0.60 -5.07 -16.38
C SER A 81 1.88 -4.42 -15.85
N PRO A 82 2.94 -4.34 -16.67
CA PRO A 82 4.21 -3.80 -16.22
C PRO A 82 4.06 -2.31 -15.88
N PRO A 83 4.83 -1.80 -14.89
CA PRO A 83 4.88 -0.39 -14.53
C PRO A 83 5.58 0.41 -15.63
N HIS A 84 4.90 0.64 -16.76
CA HIS A 84 5.39 1.47 -17.86
C HIS A 84 4.32 1.71 -18.96
N GLU A 85 3.30 0.85 -19.05
CA GLU A 85 2.14 1.12 -19.88
C GLU A 85 1.33 2.25 -19.24
N ARG A 86 0.77 3.18 -20.05
CA ARG A 86 -0.04 4.31 -19.57
C ARG A 86 -1.06 3.78 -18.55
N SER A 87 -0.73 3.93 -17.27
CA SER A 87 -1.55 3.37 -16.20
C SER A 87 -2.94 3.97 -16.35
N ARG A 88 -3.97 3.13 -16.37
CA ARG A 88 -5.36 3.61 -16.34
C ARG A 88 -5.80 3.96 -14.93
N TYR A 89 -4.86 4.00 -13.99
CA TYR A 89 -5.14 4.35 -12.60
C TYR A 89 -5.59 5.82 -12.51
N THR A 90 -6.85 6.03 -12.13
CA THR A 90 -7.51 7.35 -12.18
C THR A 90 -7.58 8.05 -10.83
N HIS A 91 -7.27 7.37 -9.72
CA HIS A 91 -7.43 7.92 -8.37
C HIS A 91 -6.28 8.83 -7.93
N LEU A 92 -5.17 8.86 -8.69
CA LEU A 92 -4.08 9.82 -8.48
C LEU A 92 -4.21 11.02 -9.45
N PRO A 93 -3.92 12.25 -9.00
CA PRO A 93 -3.75 13.40 -9.88
C PRO A 93 -2.75 13.13 -11.00
N THR A 94 -3.06 13.54 -12.23
CA THR A 94 -2.22 13.31 -13.42
C THR A 94 -0.80 13.85 -13.25
N SER A 95 -0.62 14.95 -12.52
CA SER A 95 0.72 15.51 -12.23
C SER A 95 1.62 14.59 -11.42
N LEU A 96 1.05 13.60 -10.73
CA LEU A 96 1.77 12.61 -9.93
C LEU A 96 2.00 11.29 -10.68
N HIS A 97 1.40 11.10 -11.86
CA HIS A 97 1.52 9.86 -12.61
C HIS A 97 2.94 9.60 -13.07
N GLU A 98 3.59 10.61 -13.66
CA GLU A 98 4.98 10.47 -14.10
C GLU A 98 5.91 10.13 -12.92
N PRO A 99 6.00 10.93 -11.84
CA PRO A 99 7.00 10.68 -10.81
C PRO A 99 6.78 9.38 -10.03
N LEU A 100 5.52 8.93 -9.88
CA LEU A 100 5.18 7.80 -9.02
C LEU A 100 4.88 6.50 -9.76
N LEU A 101 4.23 6.57 -10.93
CA LEU A 101 3.76 5.38 -11.66
C LEU A 101 4.73 4.99 -12.77
N HIS A 102 5.61 5.91 -13.21
CA HIS A 102 6.66 5.58 -14.16
C HIS A 102 7.85 4.96 -13.43
N VAL A 103 8.05 3.64 -13.58
CA VAL A 103 9.29 2.96 -13.16
C VAL A 103 10.26 2.93 -14.35
N SER A 104 11.46 3.48 -14.17
CA SER A 104 12.53 3.30 -15.15
C SER A 104 13.11 1.89 -15.02
N GLY A 105 13.07 1.11 -16.10
CA GLY A 105 13.60 -0.26 -16.15
C GLY A 105 13.15 -1.00 -17.41
N SER A 106 13.91 -2.01 -17.84
CA SER A 106 13.48 -2.89 -18.93
C SER A 106 12.37 -3.83 -18.45
N LYS A 107 11.44 -4.21 -19.34
CA LYS A 107 10.41 -5.21 -19.02
C LYS A 107 11.01 -6.51 -18.45
N ALA A 108 12.19 -6.91 -18.96
CA ALA A 108 12.92 -8.08 -18.49
C ALA A 108 13.38 -7.94 -17.02
N ALA A 109 13.93 -6.78 -16.62
CA ALA A 109 14.35 -6.54 -15.24
C ALA A 109 13.17 -6.62 -14.25
N ILE A 110 12.01 -6.11 -14.66
CA ILE A 110 10.77 -6.20 -13.86
C ILE A 110 10.30 -7.64 -13.70
N THR A 111 10.37 -8.44 -14.77
CA THR A 111 9.98 -9.86 -14.71
C THR A 111 10.95 -10.71 -13.91
N GLU A 112 12.21 -10.30 -13.76
CA GLU A 112 13.23 -11.06 -13.01
C GLU A 112 13.29 -10.67 -11.54
N SER A 113 13.17 -9.38 -11.22
CA SER A 113 13.35 -8.85 -9.86
C SER A 113 12.07 -8.42 -9.17
N GLY A 114 10.96 -8.27 -9.90
CA GLY A 114 9.70 -7.72 -9.39
C GLY A 114 9.55 -6.23 -9.71
N ALA A 115 8.57 -5.58 -9.07
CA ALA A 115 8.27 -4.16 -9.29
C ALA A 115 7.89 -3.44 -8.00
N VAL A 116 8.24 -2.16 -7.92
CA VAL A 116 7.89 -1.27 -6.80
C VAL A 116 6.80 -0.29 -7.21
N TYR A 117 5.80 -0.16 -6.34
CA TYR A 117 4.62 0.68 -6.54
C TYR A 117 4.33 1.54 -5.30
N PRO A 118 3.77 2.74 -5.47
CA PRO A 118 3.23 3.51 -4.36
C PRO A 118 1.98 2.81 -3.80
N MET A 119 1.75 2.93 -2.49
CA MET A 119 0.62 2.30 -1.82
C MET A 119 0.05 3.16 -0.69
N VAL A 120 -1.25 2.94 -0.42
CA VAL A 120 -1.85 3.20 0.89
C VAL A 120 -2.18 1.87 1.54
N MET A 121 -2.19 1.84 2.86
CA MET A 121 -2.59 0.66 3.60
C MET A 121 -3.42 1.01 4.83
N SER A 122 -4.33 0.13 5.19
CA SER A 122 -5.07 0.17 6.45
C SER A 122 -4.53 -0.88 7.40
N ILE A 123 -4.29 -0.49 8.65
CA ILE A 123 -4.02 -1.39 9.76
C ILE A 123 -5.20 -1.29 10.73
N GLY A 124 -5.86 -2.41 10.99
CA GLY A 124 -7.05 -2.45 11.83
C GLY A 124 -7.15 -3.73 12.64
N TRP A 125 -8.22 -3.88 13.39
CA TRP A 125 -8.55 -5.12 14.09
C TRP A 125 -9.58 -5.91 13.29
N ASN A 126 -9.37 -7.22 13.17
CA ASN A 126 -10.28 -8.10 12.45
C ASN A 126 -11.51 -8.44 13.31
N PRO A 127 -12.73 -8.00 12.94
CA PRO A 127 -13.95 -8.26 13.70
C PRO A 127 -14.32 -9.75 13.80
N TYR A 128 -13.96 -10.54 12.79
CA TYR A 128 -14.27 -11.98 12.76
C TYR A 128 -13.51 -12.77 13.83
N TYR A 129 -12.32 -12.29 14.23
CA TYR A 129 -11.52 -12.88 15.30
C TYR A 129 -11.70 -12.13 16.62
N LYS A 130 -12.90 -11.60 16.88
CA LYS A 130 -13.23 -10.84 18.10
C LYS A 130 -12.27 -9.68 18.37
N ASN A 131 -11.72 -9.06 17.32
CA ASN A 131 -10.72 -8.00 17.41
C ASN A 131 -9.46 -8.41 18.20
N THR A 132 -9.07 -9.69 18.16
CA THR A 132 -7.83 -10.18 18.78
C THR A 132 -6.68 -10.33 17.80
N VAL A 133 -6.97 -10.21 16.50
CA VAL A 133 -6.00 -10.32 15.41
C VAL A 133 -6.03 -9.05 14.59
N ARG A 134 -4.88 -8.45 14.35
CA ARG A 134 -4.74 -7.30 13.45
C ARG A 134 -4.91 -7.74 11.98
N SER A 135 -5.41 -6.85 11.13
CA SER A 135 -5.47 -7.02 9.67
C SER A 135 -4.72 -5.90 8.95
N VAL A 136 -4.01 -6.26 7.88
CA VAL A 136 -3.36 -5.32 6.96
C VAL A 136 -4.02 -5.47 5.60
N GLU A 137 -4.52 -4.35 5.09
CA GLU A 137 -5.11 -4.23 3.77
C GLU A 137 -4.35 -3.18 2.98
N VAL A 138 -3.73 -3.57 1.86
CA VAL A 138 -2.87 -2.72 1.05
C VAL A 138 -3.56 -2.43 -0.28
N HIS A 139 -3.77 -1.15 -0.59
CA HIS A 139 -4.13 -0.72 -1.92
C HIS A 139 -2.87 -0.26 -2.66
N VAL A 140 -2.44 -1.06 -3.64
CA VAL A 140 -1.38 -0.68 -4.55
C VAL A 140 -1.96 0.29 -5.59
N MET A 141 -1.36 1.48 -5.73
CA MET A 141 -1.87 2.53 -6.61
C MET A 141 -1.49 2.27 -8.08
N HIS A 142 -2.00 1.17 -8.62
CA HIS A 142 -1.77 0.75 -10.00
C HIS A 142 -2.97 -0.04 -10.53
N ASP A 143 -3.25 0.09 -11.82
CA ASP A 143 -4.31 -0.67 -12.49
C ASP A 143 -3.77 -2.01 -13.00
N PHE A 144 -3.99 -3.08 -12.23
CA PHE A 144 -3.61 -4.43 -12.63
C PHE A 144 -4.72 -5.10 -13.45
N ALA A 145 -4.35 -5.77 -14.56
CA ALA A 145 -5.32 -6.48 -15.39
C ALA A 145 -5.86 -7.78 -14.76
N GLN A 146 -5.23 -8.27 -13.69
CA GLN A 146 -5.61 -9.48 -12.97
C GLN A 146 -5.12 -9.42 -11.52
N ASP A 147 -5.68 -10.29 -10.67
CA ASP A 147 -5.24 -10.44 -9.28
C ASP A 147 -3.81 -11.00 -9.20
N PHE A 148 -3.16 -10.81 -8.05
CA PHE A 148 -1.81 -11.29 -7.77
C PHE A 148 -1.75 -12.08 -6.44
N TYR A 149 -2.82 -12.80 -6.10
CA TYR A 149 -2.83 -13.70 -4.94
C TYR A 149 -1.67 -14.71 -4.98
N GLY A 150 -1.12 -15.02 -3.81
CA GLY A 150 0.04 -15.91 -3.65
C GLY A 150 1.38 -15.22 -3.87
N SER A 151 1.41 -14.07 -4.57
CA SER A 151 2.63 -13.27 -4.74
C SER A 151 3.14 -12.76 -3.41
N HIS A 152 4.46 -12.67 -3.26
CA HIS A 152 5.06 -12.07 -2.08
C HIS A 152 5.07 -10.54 -2.22
N MET A 153 4.74 -9.84 -1.15
CA MET A 153 4.76 -8.38 -1.09
C MET A 153 5.66 -7.93 0.07
N ASN A 154 6.60 -7.04 -0.22
CA ASN A 154 7.41 -6.32 0.77
C ASN A 154 6.93 -4.86 0.87
N LEU A 155 6.77 -4.32 2.07
CA LEU A 155 6.25 -2.98 2.33
C LEU A 155 7.26 -2.14 3.11
N ALA A 156 7.53 -0.94 2.60
CA ALA A 156 8.21 0.13 3.34
C ALA A 156 7.18 1.21 3.70
N ILE A 157 6.73 1.22 4.95
CA ILE A 157 5.72 2.14 5.48
C ILE A 157 6.42 3.40 5.97
N LEU A 158 6.06 4.57 5.43
CA LEU A 158 6.83 5.80 5.59
C LEU A 158 6.13 6.85 6.47
N GLY A 159 4.84 6.67 6.76
CA GLY A 159 4.09 7.59 7.60
C GLY A 159 2.65 7.17 7.78
N TYR A 160 2.01 7.85 8.74
CA TYR A 160 0.59 7.74 9.06
C TYR A 160 -0.17 8.93 8.45
N ILE A 161 -1.37 8.67 7.92
CA ILE A 161 -2.26 9.68 7.36
C ILE A 161 -3.32 10.08 8.40
N ARG A 162 -4.05 9.09 8.94
CA ARG A 162 -5.23 9.33 9.80
C ARG A 162 -5.68 8.08 10.55
N PRO A 163 -6.50 8.24 11.61
CA PRO A 163 -7.10 7.09 12.29
C PRO A 163 -8.18 6.43 11.44
N GLU A 164 -8.64 5.26 11.89
CA GLU A 164 -9.88 4.66 11.40
C GLU A 164 -11.05 5.64 11.60
N LEU A 165 -11.91 5.74 10.59
CA LEU A 165 -13.09 6.60 10.62
C LEU A 165 -14.34 5.75 10.49
N ASP A 166 -15.41 6.16 11.18
CA ASP A 166 -16.73 5.57 11.03
C ASP A 166 -17.47 6.19 9.85
N TYR A 167 -18.11 5.34 9.04
CA TYR A 167 -18.80 5.77 7.83
C TYR A 167 -20.29 5.46 7.91
N VAL A 168 -21.09 6.49 7.66
CA VAL A 168 -22.55 6.38 7.54
C VAL A 168 -23.00 6.06 6.11
N SER A 169 -22.10 6.13 5.12
CA SER A 169 -22.39 5.79 3.72
C SER A 169 -21.14 5.30 2.98
N LYS A 170 -21.36 4.49 1.93
CA LYS A 170 -20.33 3.93 1.05
C LYS A 170 -19.58 5.04 0.30
N GLU A 171 -20.29 6.08 -0.11
CA GLU A 171 -19.75 7.21 -0.87
C GLU A 171 -18.74 8.00 -0.02
N LYS A 172 -19.03 8.22 1.27
CA LYS A 172 -18.10 8.89 2.18
C LYS A 172 -16.84 8.09 2.44
N LEU A 173 -16.96 6.76 2.50
CA LEU A 173 -15.80 5.87 2.56
C LEU A 173 -14.92 6.03 1.30
N ILE A 174 -15.52 5.98 0.11
CA ILE A 174 -14.79 6.15 -1.15
C ILE A 174 -14.10 7.52 -1.23
N GLU A 175 -14.82 8.61 -0.91
CA GLU A 175 -14.26 9.97 -0.89
C GLU A 175 -13.01 10.05 0.02
N ASP A 176 -13.07 9.42 1.19
CA ASP A 176 -11.93 9.40 2.10
C ASP A 176 -10.75 8.63 1.53
N ILE A 177 -10.98 7.43 0.98
CA ILE A 177 -9.91 6.61 0.42
C ILE A 177 -9.24 7.31 -0.78
N VAL A 178 -10.03 7.94 -1.67
CA VAL A 178 -9.47 8.69 -2.82
C VAL A 178 -8.56 9.82 -2.34
N THR A 179 -8.96 10.54 -1.30
CA THR A 179 -8.07 11.59 -0.76
C THR A 179 -6.88 11.00 -0.01
N ASP A 180 -7.00 9.84 0.63
CA ASP A 180 -5.85 9.16 1.25
C ASP A 180 -4.82 8.78 0.18
N ILE A 181 -5.28 8.30 -0.98
CA ILE A 181 -4.45 8.05 -2.17
C ILE A 181 -3.75 9.33 -2.62
N GLU A 182 -4.49 10.44 -2.70
CA GLU A 182 -3.97 11.73 -3.12
C GLU A 182 -2.91 12.30 -2.16
N VAL A 183 -3.19 12.24 -0.84
CA VAL A 183 -2.27 12.65 0.22
C VAL A 183 -1.02 11.79 0.19
N ALA A 184 -1.16 10.47 0.08
CA ALA A 184 -0.05 9.54 -0.04
C ALA A 184 0.80 9.84 -1.28
N GLY A 185 0.17 10.04 -2.43
CA GLY A 185 0.86 10.39 -3.67
C GLY A 185 1.68 11.67 -3.53
N ARG A 186 1.08 12.76 -3.04
CA ARG A 186 1.81 14.01 -2.80
C ARG A 186 2.94 13.84 -1.79
N SER A 187 2.71 13.03 -0.75
CA SER A 187 3.71 12.77 0.29
C SER A 187 4.92 12.01 -0.25
N LEU A 188 4.68 10.98 -1.06
CA LEU A 188 5.71 10.14 -1.70
C LEU A 188 6.47 10.86 -2.82
N ALA A 189 5.83 11.84 -3.48
CA ALA A 189 6.45 12.63 -4.53
C ALA A 189 7.56 13.59 -4.03
N ARG A 190 7.68 13.79 -2.71
CA ARG A 190 8.76 14.59 -2.11
C ARG A 190 10.07 13.80 -2.10
N ASP A 191 11.19 14.47 -2.38
CA ASP A 191 12.52 13.85 -2.55
C ASP A 191 12.86 12.81 -1.47
N LYS A 192 12.70 13.19 -0.18
CA LYS A 192 13.06 12.32 0.96
C LYS A 192 12.19 11.07 1.13
N TYR A 193 11.03 11.03 0.49
CA TYR A 193 10.15 9.87 0.47
C TYR A 193 10.34 9.06 -0.82
N MET A 194 10.64 9.74 -1.93
CA MET A 194 10.94 9.12 -3.22
C MET A 194 12.20 8.24 -3.17
N GLU A 195 13.22 8.64 -2.40
CA GLU A 195 14.45 7.86 -2.21
C GLU A 195 14.18 6.39 -1.78
N PHE A 196 13.13 6.16 -0.96
CA PHE A 196 12.76 4.82 -0.47
C PHE A 196 12.18 3.89 -1.53
N ARG A 197 11.77 4.41 -2.69
CA ARG A 197 11.38 3.58 -3.84
C ARG A 197 12.48 2.60 -4.25
N ASN A 198 13.73 3.01 -4.04
CA ASN A 198 14.92 2.23 -4.39
C ASN A 198 15.48 1.43 -3.20
N ASP A 199 14.76 1.33 -2.08
CA ASP A 199 15.19 0.50 -0.95
C ASP A 199 15.31 -0.96 -1.41
N PRO A 200 16.51 -1.59 -1.32
CA PRO A 200 16.72 -2.97 -1.75
C PRO A 200 15.78 -3.97 -1.07
N TYR A 201 15.30 -3.66 0.14
CA TYR A 201 14.31 -4.47 0.84
C TYR A 201 13.07 -4.74 -0.01
N LEU A 202 12.62 -3.76 -0.80
CA LEU A 202 11.39 -3.88 -1.59
C LEU A 202 11.47 -4.97 -2.66
N LEU A 203 12.67 -5.28 -3.18
CA LEU A 203 12.87 -6.31 -4.20
C LEU A 203 13.62 -7.56 -3.66
N GLN A 204 13.82 -7.64 -2.34
CA GLN A 204 14.47 -8.78 -1.70
C GLN A 204 13.46 -9.89 -1.39
N PHE A 205 13.35 -10.87 -2.29
CA PHE A 205 12.46 -12.03 -2.15
C PHE A 205 13.19 -13.35 -1.90
N GLU A 206 14.52 -13.38 -1.95
CA GLU A 206 15.31 -14.59 -1.68
C GLU A 206 15.01 -15.16 -0.30
N GLY A 207 14.84 -16.49 -0.22
CA GLY A 207 14.49 -17.19 1.02
C GLY A 207 13.04 -16.98 1.48
N LYS A 208 12.29 -16.07 0.85
CA LYS A 208 10.86 -15.86 1.07
C LYS A 208 10.07 -16.78 0.11
N GLY A 209 10.19 -18.08 0.35
CA GLY A 209 9.66 -19.12 -0.52
C GLY A 209 8.13 -19.11 -0.64
N GLU A 210 7.65 -19.71 -1.74
CA GLU A 210 6.25 -20.00 -1.99
C GLU A 210 5.64 -20.89 -0.89
N VAL A 211 5.10 -20.31 0.18
CA VAL A 211 4.18 -21.02 1.07
C VAL A 211 2.86 -21.31 0.34
N GLY A 212 2.74 -22.51 -0.22
CA GLY A 212 1.47 -23.11 -0.64
C GLY A 212 1.35 -23.39 -2.13
N SER A 213 1.88 -24.54 -2.56
CA SER A 213 1.15 -25.43 -3.47
C SER A 213 -0.20 -25.83 -2.88
#